data_AF-A0A5R8YM10-F1
#
_entry.id   AF-A0A5R8YM10-F1
#
_cell.length_a   1.000
_cell.length_b   1.000
_cell.length_c   1.000
_cell.angle_alpha   90.00
_cell.angle_beta   90.00
_cell.angle_gamma   90.00
#
_symmetry.space_group_name_H-M   'P 1'
#
loop_
_entity.id
_entity.type
_entity.pdbx_description
1 polymer ?
#
loop_
_entity_poly.entity_id
_entity_poly.type
_entity_poly.pdbx_seq_one_letter_code
_entity_poly.pdbx_strand_id
1 'polypeptide(L)'
;MPTSEPITAFDEFLENLDFARGLVKAGRALAAMRAGVVDVEDMYRAAWSQSVAGLDHWITREITERAVVLALNPELPRPPRFSKLEIPVDAFERVCQGNGEVGEVLRRCWGERFARSTHQRPAQIKEGLSHVVEGDLWRKVAEGGITAFMARSRSHEPRQHGIGTTIPECADEVRNRLCKGR
;
A
#
# COMPACT_ATOMS: atom_id res chain seq x y z
N MET A 1 -18.91 18.76 -14.77
CA MET A 1 -18.21 17.52 -15.16
C MET A 1 -18.24 16.60 -13.94
N PRO A 2 -18.75 15.36 -14.00
CA PRO A 2 -18.55 14.44 -12.89
C PRO A 2 -17.03 14.22 -12.75
N THR A 3 -16.47 14.63 -11.63
CA THR A 3 -15.12 14.26 -11.23
C THR A 3 -15.14 12.76 -11.01
N SER A 4 -14.68 12.00 -12.00
CA SER A 4 -14.42 10.57 -11.84
C SER A 4 -13.54 10.42 -10.61
N GLU A 5 -14.04 9.76 -9.56
CA GLU A 5 -13.22 9.43 -8.42
C GLU A 5 -11.96 8.73 -8.93
N PRO A 6 -10.77 9.08 -8.41
CA PRO A 6 -9.54 8.45 -8.85
C PRO A 6 -9.63 6.96 -8.59
N ILE A 7 -9.39 6.14 -9.63
CA ILE A 7 -9.38 4.69 -9.53
C ILE A 7 -8.43 4.31 -8.39
N THR A 8 -8.94 3.53 -7.43
CA THR A 8 -8.13 3.10 -6.30
C THR A 8 -7.13 2.05 -6.77
N ALA A 9 -6.00 1.91 -6.06
CA ALA A 9 -5.02 0.87 -6.33
C ALA A 9 -5.65 -0.54 -6.34
N PHE A 10 -6.72 -0.73 -5.55
CA PHE A 10 -7.43 -1.98 -5.46
C PHE A 10 -8.35 -2.22 -6.67
N ASP A 11 -8.98 -1.18 -7.20
CA ASP A 11 -9.81 -1.31 -8.41
C ASP A 11 -8.95 -1.71 -9.62
N GLU A 12 -7.78 -1.09 -9.79
CA GLU A 12 -6.79 -1.49 -10.81
C GLU A 12 -6.39 -2.96 -10.65
N PHE A 13 -6.21 -3.43 -9.42
CA PHE A 13 -5.92 -4.85 -9.15
C PHE A 13 -7.08 -5.76 -9.58
N LEU A 14 -8.32 -5.37 -9.29
CA LEU A 14 -9.50 -6.14 -9.69
C LEU A 14 -9.62 -6.23 -11.22
N GLU A 15 -9.37 -5.14 -11.94
CA GLU A 15 -9.34 -5.11 -13.40
C GLU A 15 -8.27 -6.05 -13.96
N ASN A 16 -7.07 -6.05 -13.38
CA ASN A 16 -5.99 -6.97 -13.76
C ASN A 16 -6.40 -8.44 -13.55
N LEU A 17 -7.08 -8.74 -12.45
CA LEU A 17 -7.59 -10.09 -12.19
C LEU A 17 -8.72 -10.49 -13.15
N ASP A 18 -9.61 -9.56 -13.52
CA ASP A 18 -10.66 -9.82 -14.49
C ASP A 18 -10.09 -10.09 -15.88
N PHE A 19 -9.07 -9.34 -16.29
CA PHE A 19 -8.35 -9.60 -17.53
C PHE A 19 -7.70 -11.00 -17.52
N ALA A 20 -7.00 -11.36 -16.44
CA ALA A 20 -6.41 -12.69 -16.28
C ALA A 20 -7.46 -13.81 -16.34
N ARG A 21 -8.63 -13.62 -15.70
CA ARG A 21 -9.77 -14.55 -15.81
C ARG A 21 -10.28 -14.65 -17.24
N GLY A 22 -10.31 -13.53 -17.97
CA GLY A 22 -10.64 -13.48 -19.39
C GLY A 22 -9.73 -14.35 -20.26
N LEU A 23 -8.41 -14.25 -20.06
CA LEU A 23 -7.41 -15.06 -20.77
C LEU A 23 -7.63 -16.56 -20.53
N VAL A 24 -7.90 -16.97 -19.29
CA VAL A 24 -8.21 -18.37 -18.97
C VAL A 24 -9.48 -18.85 -19.67
N LYS A 25 -10.53 -18.02 -19.70
CA LYS A 25 -11.79 -18.34 -20.40
C LYS A 25 -11.55 -18.49 -21.91
N ALA A 26 -10.79 -17.57 -22.50
CA ALA A 26 -10.43 -17.62 -23.92
C ALA A 26 -9.62 -18.87 -24.26
N GLY A 27 -8.60 -19.20 -23.46
CA GLY A 27 -7.81 -20.42 -23.64
C GLY A 27 -8.65 -21.69 -23.60
N ARG A 28 -9.60 -21.79 -22.66
CA ARG A 28 -10.55 -22.92 -22.59
C ARG A 28 -11.46 -23.01 -23.81
N ALA A 29 -11.99 -21.88 -24.28
CA ALA A 29 -12.84 -21.85 -25.48
C ALA A 29 -12.06 -22.29 -26.73
N LEU A 30 -10.83 -21.83 -26.89
CA LEU A 30 -9.96 -22.20 -28.01
C LEU A 30 -9.56 -23.68 -27.98
N ALA A 31 -9.26 -24.22 -26.80
CA ALA A 31 -9.00 -25.65 -26.60
C ALA A 31 -10.18 -26.52 -27.07
N ALA A 32 -11.41 -26.11 -26.74
CA ALA A 32 -12.62 -26.82 -27.15
C ALA A 32 -12.84 -26.83 -28.67
N MET A 33 -12.37 -25.80 -29.37
CA MET A 33 -12.46 -25.70 -30.83
C MET A 33 -11.36 -26.45 -31.57
N ARG A 34 -10.43 -27.12 -30.86
CA ARG A 34 -9.22 -27.76 -31.45
C ARG A 34 -8.48 -26.83 -32.42
N ALA A 35 -8.45 -25.53 -32.11
CA ALA A 35 -7.73 -24.56 -32.90
C ALA A 35 -6.22 -24.83 -32.76
N GLY A 36 -5.65 -25.64 -33.66
CA GLY A 36 -4.25 -26.09 -33.63
C GLY A 36 -3.20 -24.99 -33.84
N VAL A 37 -3.60 -23.72 -33.75
CA VAL A 37 -2.76 -22.53 -33.95
C VAL A 37 -2.54 -21.76 -32.64
N VAL A 38 -3.35 -22.00 -31.59
CA VAL A 38 -3.19 -21.28 -30.31
C VAL A 38 -2.65 -22.22 -29.23
N ASP A 39 -1.50 -21.86 -28.68
CA ASP A 39 -0.98 -22.51 -27.49
C ASP A 39 -1.82 -22.08 -26.26
N VAL A 40 -2.65 -23.00 -25.80
CA VAL A 40 -3.51 -22.82 -24.63
C VAL A 40 -2.66 -22.60 -23.38
N GLU A 41 -1.46 -23.19 -23.32
CA GLU A 41 -0.54 -23.05 -22.20
C GLU A 41 -0.02 -21.61 -22.07
N ASP A 42 0.23 -20.94 -23.20
CA ASP A 42 0.64 -19.52 -23.21
C ASP A 42 -0.46 -18.61 -22.64
N MET A 43 -1.74 -18.91 -22.86
CA MET A 43 -2.84 -18.15 -22.26
C MET A 43 -2.87 -18.30 -20.73
N TYR A 44 -2.59 -19.49 -20.22
CA TYR A 44 -2.47 -19.72 -18.77
C TYR A 44 -1.25 -19.01 -18.17
N ARG A 45 -0.10 -19.06 -18.86
CA ARG A 45 1.13 -18.35 -18.46
C ARG A 45 0.93 -16.84 -18.45
N ALA A 46 0.23 -16.30 -19.45
CA ALA A 46 -0.13 -14.89 -19.53
C ALA A 46 -1.07 -14.48 -18.39
N ALA A 47 -2.12 -15.26 -18.11
CA ALA A 47 -3.03 -15.01 -17.01
C ALA A 47 -2.33 -15.01 -15.64
N TRP A 48 -1.42 -15.97 -15.42
CA TRP A 48 -0.61 -16.02 -14.21
C TRP A 48 0.28 -14.78 -14.07
N SER A 49 1.01 -14.44 -15.13
CA SER A 49 1.91 -13.28 -15.16
C SER A 49 1.17 -11.98 -14.89
N GLN A 50 -0.02 -11.79 -15.49
CA GLN A 50 -0.85 -10.62 -15.25
C GLN A 50 -1.32 -10.54 -13.79
N SER A 51 -1.75 -11.66 -13.22
CA SER A 51 -2.25 -11.69 -11.84
C SER A 51 -1.16 -11.33 -10.84
N VAL A 52 0.05 -11.84 -11.05
CA VAL A 52 1.22 -11.55 -10.20
C VAL A 52 1.67 -10.10 -10.37
N ALA A 53 1.71 -9.58 -11.60
CA ALA A 53 2.05 -8.17 -11.86
C ALA A 53 1.03 -7.21 -11.23
N GLY A 54 -0.27 -7.52 -11.34
CA GLY A 54 -1.32 -6.74 -10.69
C GLY A 54 -1.19 -6.73 -9.16
N LEU A 55 -0.90 -7.88 -8.55
CA LEU A 55 -0.66 -7.97 -7.11
C LEU A 55 0.55 -7.14 -6.67
N ASP A 56 1.66 -7.25 -7.41
CA ASP A 56 2.89 -6.50 -7.15
C ASP A 56 2.68 -4.99 -7.20
N HIS A 57 1.99 -4.52 -8.24
CA HIS A 57 1.67 -3.10 -8.40
C HIS A 57 0.78 -2.58 -7.27
N TRP A 58 -0.30 -3.31 -6.95
CA TRP A 58 -1.22 -2.92 -5.89
C TRP A 58 -0.54 -2.87 -4.52
N ILE A 59 0.23 -3.90 -4.15
CA ILE A 59 0.95 -3.92 -2.87
C ILE A 59 1.92 -2.75 -2.77
N THR A 60 2.65 -2.45 -3.84
CA THR A 60 3.59 -1.33 -3.89
C THR A 60 2.87 0.00 -3.65
N ARG A 61 1.73 0.22 -4.31
CA ARG A 61 0.93 1.44 -4.13
C ARG A 61 0.32 1.52 -2.74
N GLU A 62 -0.23 0.44 -2.21
CA GLU A 62 -0.81 0.38 -0.87
C GLU A 62 0.23 0.68 0.23
N ILE A 63 1.44 0.12 0.13
CA ILE A 63 2.53 0.42 1.06
C ILE A 63 2.91 1.89 0.96
N THR A 64 3.05 2.41 -0.26
CA THR A 64 3.42 3.82 -0.48
C THR A 64 2.39 4.77 0.13
N GLU A 65 1.11 4.58 -0.17
CA GLU A 65 0.04 5.45 0.36
C GLU A 65 -0.05 5.38 1.88
N ARG A 66 0.04 4.19 2.48
CA ARG A 66 0.05 4.05 3.95
C ARG A 66 1.25 4.72 4.59
N ALA A 67 2.43 4.61 3.97
CA ALA A 67 3.62 5.26 4.48
C ALA A 67 3.45 6.78 4.48
N VAL A 68 2.88 7.35 3.41
CA VAL A 68 2.56 8.79 3.32
C VAL A 68 1.56 9.20 4.39
N VAL A 69 0.48 8.43 4.59
CA VAL A 69 -0.51 8.69 5.66
C VAL A 69 0.16 8.71 7.04
N LEU A 70 1.01 7.74 7.36
CA LEU A 70 1.74 7.69 8.63
C LEU A 70 2.75 8.84 8.80
N ALA A 71 3.33 9.32 7.69
CA ALA A 71 4.25 10.46 7.70
C ALA A 71 3.51 11.78 7.98
N LEU A 72 2.37 11.99 7.33
CA LEU A 72 1.56 13.20 7.43
C LEU A 72 0.72 13.28 8.73
N ASN A 73 0.51 12.15 9.42
CA ASN A 73 -0.28 12.08 10.65
C ASN A 73 0.58 11.57 11.82
N PRO A 74 1.24 12.46 12.59
CA PRO A 74 2.10 12.08 13.71
C PRO A 74 1.38 11.33 14.83
N GLU A 75 0.07 11.55 14.99
CA GLU A 75 -0.78 10.91 16.00
C GLU A 75 -1.02 9.41 15.74
N LEU A 76 -0.77 8.94 14.51
CA LEU A 76 -0.94 7.53 14.19
C LEU A 76 0.24 6.71 14.73
N PRO A 77 -0.01 5.56 15.37
CA PRO A 77 1.05 4.68 15.82
C PRO A 77 1.85 4.16 14.63
N ARG A 78 3.18 4.39 14.68
CA ARG A 78 4.10 3.98 13.62
C ARG A 78 4.73 2.63 13.96
N PRO A 79 4.70 1.65 13.04
CA PRO A 79 5.43 0.40 13.23
C PRO A 79 6.93 0.65 13.46
N PRO A 80 7.64 -0.21 14.22
CA PRO A 80 9.06 -0.01 14.50
C PRO A 80 9.97 0.11 13.26
N ARG A 81 9.56 -0.47 12.13
CA ARG A 81 10.30 -0.39 10.86
C ARG A 81 9.99 0.86 10.04
N PHE A 82 8.97 1.63 10.39
CA PHE A 82 8.65 2.89 9.71
C PHE A 82 9.82 3.87 9.79
N SER A 83 10.51 3.94 10.95
CA SER A 83 11.68 4.80 11.16
C SER A 83 12.90 4.43 10.30
N LYS A 84 12.88 3.27 9.65
CA LYS A 84 13.92 2.83 8.71
C LYS A 84 13.65 3.29 7.27
N LEU A 85 12.54 3.98 7.03
CA LEU A 85 12.28 4.59 5.72
C LEU A 85 13.19 5.79 5.54
N GLU A 86 14.00 5.73 4.49
CA GLU A 86 14.90 6.80 4.11
C GLU A 86 14.22 7.73 3.12
N ILE A 87 14.61 9.00 3.16
CA ILE A 87 14.19 10.02 2.22
C ILE A 87 15.48 10.63 1.64
N PRO A 88 15.64 10.68 0.30
CA PRO A 88 16.76 11.37 -0.34
C PRO A 88 16.85 12.83 0.10
N VAL A 89 18.07 13.35 0.22
CA VAL A 89 18.31 14.73 0.69
C VAL A 89 17.63 15.75 -0.23
N ASP A 90 17.62 15.51 -1.54
CA ASP A 90 16.95 16.37 -2.52
C ASP A 90 15.41 16.40 -2.36
N ALA A 91 14.81 15.31 -1.86
CA ALA A 91 13.39 15.28 -1.54
C ALA A 91 13.10 16.08 -0.26
N PHE A 92 13.98 15.96 0.75
CA PHE A 92 13.91 16.77 1.97
C PHE A 92 14.06 18.27 1.68
N GLU A 93 15.06 18.66 0.88
CA GLU A 93 15.30 20.06 0.50
C GLU A 93 14.09 20.67 -0.22
N ARG A 94 13.47 19.93 -1.15
CA ARG A 94 12.24 20.37 -1.84
C ARG A 94 11.13 20.70 -0.85
N VAL A 95 10.91 19.83 0.13
CA VAL A 95 9.90 20.06 1.18
C VAL A 95 10.25 21.29 2.01
N CYS A 96 11.50 21.43 2.46
CA CYS A 96 11.93 22.57 3.29
C CYS A 96 11.86 23.91 2.55
N GLN A 97 12.10 23.91 1.24
CA GLN A 97 12.02 25.11 0.40
C GLN A 97 10.59 25.46 -0.02
N GLY A 98 9.59 24.63 0.34
CA GLY A 98 8.21 24.79 -0.11
C GLY A 98 8.00 24.47 -1.60
N ASN A 99 8.96 23.78 -2.22
CA ASN A 99 8.96 23.41 -3.64
C ASN A 99 8.22 22.07 -3.86
N GLY A 100 6.96 21.99 -3.42
CA GLY A 100 6.07 20.84 -3.61
C GLY A 100 5.25 20.48 -2.37
N GLU A 101 4.15 19.76 -2.56
CA GLU A 101 3.36 19.22 -1.46
C GLU A 101 4.12 18.06 -0.80
N VAL A 102 4.22 18.08 0.54
CA VAL A 102 4.91 17.04 1.33
C VAL A 102 4.46 15.63 0.93
N GLY A 103 3.15 15.42 0.83
CA GLY A 103 2.57 14.13 0.48
C GLY A 103 2.98 13.64 -0.92
N GLU A 104 3.00 14.54 -1.90
CA GLU A 104 3.40 14.22 -3.28
C GLU A 104 4.89 13.88 -3.36
N VAL A 105 5.75 14.67 -2.70
CA VAL A 105 7.20 14.42 -2.68
C VAL A 105 7.51 13.07 -2.03
N LEU A 106 6.88 12.77 -0.90
CA LEU A 106 7.04 11.48 -0.22
C LEU A 106 6.51 10.31 -1.06
N ARG A 107 5.34 10.48 -1.69
CA ARG A 107 4.74 9.47 -2.56
C ARG A 107 5.66 9.12 -3.72
N ARG A 108 6.26 10.11 -4.38
CA ARG A 108 7.22 9.87 -5.46
C ARG A 108 8.47 9.15 -4.96
N CYS A 109 9.08 9.66 -3.89
CA CYS A 109 10.29 9.11 -3.28
C CYS A 109 10.12 7.63 -2.89
N TRP A 110 9.06 7.32 -2.15
CA TRP A 110 8.82 5.96 -1.67
C TRP A 110 8.24 5.06 -2.75
N GLY A 111 7.45 5.59 -3.67
CA GLY A 111 6.97 4.84 -4.84
C GLY A 111 8.15 4.29 -5.67
N GLU A 112 9.15 5.13 -5.96
CA GLU A 112 10.36 4.70 -6.66
C GLU A 112 11.19 3.68 -5.86
N ARG A 113 11.29 3.87 -4.53
CA ARG A 113 12.00 2.93 -3.65
C ARG A 113 11.33 1.56 -3.65
N PHE A 114 10.01 1.51 -3.44
CA PHE A 114 9.28 0.26 -3.35
C PHE A 114 9.11 -0.42 -4.71
N ALA A 115 9.05 0.34 -5.81
CA ALA A 115 9.04 -0.23 -7.16
C ALA A 115 10.33 -1.00 -7.53
N ARG A 116 11.46 -0.71 -6.87
CA ARG A 116 12.71 -1.48 -7.03
C ARG A 116 12.68 -2.83 -6.30
N SER A 117 11.76 -2.98 -5.34
CA SER A 117 11.53 -4.24 -4.64
C SER A 117 10.42 -5.00 -5.36
N THR A 118 10.72 -6.19 -5.85
CA THR A 118 9.69 -7.02 -6.51
C THR A 118 8.92 -7.79 -5.43
N HIS A 119 7.68 -7.41 -5.21
CA HIS A 119 6.74 -8.09 -4.33
C HIS A 119 6.23 -9.41 -4.92
N GLN A 120 6.95 -10.01 -5.86
CA GLN A 120 6.70 -11.35 -6.40
C GLN A 120 7.04 -12.47 -5.39
N ARG A 121 7.92 -12.19 -4.40
CA ARG A 121 8.29 -13.16 -3.37
C ARG A 121 7.55 -12.87 -2.05
N PRO A 122 6.95 -13.87 -1.38
CA PRO A 122 6.26 -13.68 -0.09
C PRO A 122 7.10 -12.95 0.97
N ALA A 123 8.41 -13.21 1.01
CA ALA A 123 9.33 -12.53 1.91
C ALA A 123 9.46 -11.03 1.62
N GLN A 124 9.42 -10.62 0.35
CA GLN A 124 9.48 -9.21 -0.06
C GLN A 124 8.17 -8.48 0.26
N ILE A 125 7.02 -9.14 0.06
CA ILE A 125 5.70 -8.62 0.50
C ILE A 125 5.71 -8.35 2.01
N LYS A 126 6.14 -9.35 2.79
CA LYS A 126 6.24 -9.24 4.25
C LYS A 126 7.16 -8.08 4.66
N GLU A 127 8.32 -7.97 4.02
CA GLU A 127 9.28 -6.89 4.31
C GLU A 127 8.66 -5.51 4.02
N GLY A 128 8.09 -5.32 2.83
CA GLY A 128 7.45 -4.06 2.44
C GLY A 128 6.31 -3.66 3.39
N LEU A 129 5.40 -4.58 3.69
CA LEU A 129 4.27 -4.33 4.59
C LEU A 129 4.71 -4.00 6.03
N SER A 130 5.86 -4.51 6.47
CA SER A 130 6.33 -4.27 7.85
C SER A 130 6.70 -2.81 8.12
N HIS A 131 6.90 -1.99 7.09
CA HIS A 131 7.10 -0.54 7.25
C HIS A 131 5.80 0.19 7.61
N VAL A 132 4.64 -0.37 7.27
CA VAL A 132 3.34 0.33 7.34
C VAL A 132 2.29 -0.38 8.19
N VAL A 133 2.53 -1.65 8.54
CA VAL A 133 1.67 -2.45 9.40
C VAL A 133 2.49 -3.07 10.51
N GLU A 134 1.92 -3.11 11.71
CA GLU A 134 2.51 -3.80 12.86
C GLU A 134 2.29 -5.32 12.80
N GLY A 135 3.35 -6.07 13.09
CA GLY A 135 3.34 -7.53 13.09
C GLY A 135 3.38 -8.16 11.69
N ASP A 136 3.19 -9.48 11.63
CA ASP A 136 3.30 -10.26 10.39
C ASP A 136 1.93 -10.43 9.73
N LEU A 137 1.45 -9.36 9.08
CA LEU A 137 0.15 -9.36 8.38
C LEU A 137 0.12 -10.43 7.28
N TRP A 138 1.17 -10.52 6.48
CA TRP A 138 1.22 -11.42 5.33
C TRP A 138 1.09 -12.89 5.74
N ARG A 139 1.82 -13.30 6.79
CA ARG A 139 1.70 -14.66 7.33
C ARG A 139 0.27 -14.95 7.83
N LYS A 140 -0.34 -14.01 8.57
CA LYS A 140 -1.72 -14.17 9.08
C LYS A 140 -2.74 -14.34 7.95
N VAL A 141 -2.56 -13.63 6.83
CA VAL A 141 -3.41 -13.79 5.64
C VAL A 141 -3.17 -15.15 4.99
N ALA A 142 -1.91 -15.56 4.82
CA ALA A 142 -1.55 -16.85 4.21
C ALA A 142 -2.05 -18.05 5.03
N GLU A 143 -2.06 -17.94 6.36
CA GLU A 143 -2.59 -18.96 7.28
C GLU A 143 -4.14 -18.93 7.39
N GLY A 144 -4.82 -17.99 6.71
CA GLY A 144 -6.27 -17.83 6.77
C GLY A 144 -6.78 -17.20 8.07
N GLY A 145 -5.89 -16.73 8.95
CA GLY A 145 -6.22 -16.09 10.23
C GLY A 145 -6.86 -14.70 10.09
N ILE A 146 -6.84 -14.12 8.89
CA ILE A 146 -7.58 -12.91 8.54
C ILE A 146 -8.36 -13.17 7.26
N THR A 147 -9.69 -13.26 7.37
CA THR A 147 -10.59 -13.41 6.22
C THR A 147 -11.30 -12.08 5.93
N ALA A 148 -11.74 -11.90 4.69
CA ALA A 148 -12.55 -10.75 4.27
C ALA A 148 -13.87 -10.63 5.07
N PHE A 149 -14.35 -11.72 5.66
CA PHE A 149 -15.47 -11.72 6.60
C PHE A 149 -15.07 -11.10 7.94
N MET A 150 -13.97 -11.57 8.54
CA MET A 150 -13.46 -11.06 9.83
C MET A 150 -13.05 -9.58 9.79
N ALA A 151 -12.51 -9.12 8.66
CA ALA A 151 -12.13 -7.71 8.48
C ALA A 151 -13.35 -6.77 8.50
N ARG A 152 -14.46 -7.16 7.85
CA ARG A 152 -15.69 -6.37 7.83
C ARG A 152 -16.38 -6.28 9.19
N SER A 153 -16.30 -7.34 9.99
CA SER A 153 -16.88 -7.37 11.34
C SER A 153 -16.20 -6.39 12.30
N ARG A 154 -14.88 -6.16 12.18
CA ARG A 154 -14.15 -5.22 13.05
C ARG A 154 -14.40 -3.75 12.71
N SER A 155 -14.68 -3.43 11.45
CA SER A 155 -15.00 -2.05 11.02
C SER A 155 -16.34 -1.55 11.54
N HIS A 156 -17.19 -2.44 12.06
CA HIS A 156 -18.51 -2.12 12.62
C HIS A 156 -18.57 -2.09 14.15
N GLU A 157 -17.47 -2.35 14.83
CA GLU A 157 -17.44 -2.31 16.29
C GLU A 157 -17.15 -0.86 16.74
N PRO A 158 -18.11 -0.15 17.36
CA PRO A 158 -17.83 1.18 17.90
C PRO A 158 -16.78 1.02 19.00
N ARG A 159 -15.66 1.75 18.86
CA ARG A 159 -14.63 1.84 19.91
C ARG A 159 -15.27 2.39 21.18
N GLN A 160 -15.73 1.52 22.05
CA GLN A 160 -16.05 1.89 23.43
C GLN A 160 -14.71 2.03 24.16
N HIS A 161 -14.22 3.27 24.28
CA HIS A 161 -13.31 3.64 25.35
C HIS A 161 -13.97 4.76 26.14
N GLY A 162 -14.54 4.38 27.26
CA GLY A 162 -15.04 5.30 28.26
C GLY A 162 -13.92 5.82 29.14
N ILE A 163 -14.24 6.97 29.73
CA ILE A 163 -13.68 7.62 30.91
C ILE A 163 -12.50 8.56 30.63
N GLY A 164 -12.80 9.85 30.76
CA GLY A 164 -11.88 10.95 30.57
C GLY A 164 -10.96 11.20 31.75
N THR A 165 -9.97 12.04 31.50
CA THR A 165 -9.39 12.96 32.46
C THR A 165 -8.85 14.14 31.65
N THR A 166 -9.35 15.32 31.94
CA THR A 166 -8.83 16.62 31.51
C THR A 166 -7.41 16.83 32.04
N ILE A 167 -6.52 17.47 31.26
CA ILE A 167 -5.54 18.54 31.64
C ILE A 167 -4.48 18.75 30.52
N PRO A 168 -3.91 19.97 30.36
CA PRO A 168 -3.73 20.63 29.06
C PRO A 168 -2.26 20.86 28.61
N GLU A 169 -2.14 21.52 27.45
CA GLU A 169 -1.02 22.36 26.99
C GLU A 169 0.41 21.79 27.11
N CYS A 170 0.87 21.12 26.06
CA CYS A 170 2.30 20.87 25.82
C CYS A 170 2.81 21.46 24.48
N ALA A 171 2.02 22.29 23.79
CA ALA A 171 2.38 22.80 22.46
C ALA A 171 3.28 24.05 22.49
N ASP A 172 3.33 24.81 23.59
CA ASP A 172 4.05 26.10 23.63
C ASP A 172 5.46 26.04 24.26
N GLU A 173 5.83 24.94 24.93
CA GLU A 173 7.12 24.86 25.63
C GLU A 173 8.30 24.48 24.71
N VAL A 174 8.04 23.77 23.60
CA VAL A 174 9.07 23.33 22.65
C VAL A 174 9.50 24.47 21.72
N ARG A 175 8.58 25.40 21.37
CA ARG A 175 8.87 26.54 20.50
C ARG A 175 9.77 27.58 21.19
N ASN A 176 9.68 27.72 22.51
CA ASN A 176 10.41 28.75 23.26
C ASN A 176 11.85 28.36 23.63
N ARG A 177 12.21 27.07 23.59
CA ARG A 177 13.58 26.60 23.89
C ARG A 177 14.52 26.60 22.69
N LEU A 178 14.01 26.66 21.46
CA LEU A 178 14.83 26.65 20.23
C LEU A 178 15.21 28.05 19.71
N CYS A 179 14.60 29.13 20.23
CA CYS A 179 14.82 30.49 19.72
C CYS A 179 15.53 31.47 20.69
N LYS A 180 15.97 31.02 21.89
CA LYS A 180 16.70 31.86 22.86
C LYS A 180 18.20 31.54 22.98
N GLY A 181 18.76 30.85 21.98
CA GLY A 181 20.19 30.56 21.88
C GLY A 181 20.84 31.25 20.68
N ARG A 182 20.71 32.58 20.57
CA ARG A 182 21.60 33.39 19.73
C ARG A 182 21.61 34.84 20.17
#